data_AF-A0A7L4PJR9-F1
#
_entry.id   AF-A0A7L4PJR9-F1
#
_cell.length_a   1.000
_cell.length_b   1.000
_cell.length_c   1.000
_cell.angle_alpha   90.00
_cell.angle_beta   90.00
_cell.angle_gamma   90.00
#
_symmetry.space_group_name_H-M   'P 1'
#
loop_
_entity.id
_entity.type
_entity.pdbx_description
1 polymer ?
#
loop_
_entity_poly.entity_id
_entity_poly.type
_entity_poly.pdbx_seq_one_letter_code
_entity_poly.pdbx_strand_id
1 'polypeptide(L)'
;MTQGKRKGSFWTSRTGYIVEASALLVVLGVYVLNMLSSPYPVIDSFQATPRIINSGENSTLSWKVTGASEVAIDQGLGTVSSAGSIEISPKRTSTYTMTATNGTIIRKARQTVMVD
;
A
#
# COMPACT_ATOMS: atom_id res chain seq x y z
N MET A 1 -16.00 48.82 -58.23
CA MET A 1 -14.80 48.00 -57.93
C MET A 1 -14.40 48.22 -56.47
N THR A 2 -14.06 47.27 -55.62
CA THR A 2 -14.19 45.80 -55.55
C THR A 2 -13.93 45.47 -54.07
N GLN A 3 -14.85 44.79 -53.41
CA GLN A 3 -14.65 44.17 -52.10
C GLN A 3 -13.63 43.03 -52.25
N GLY A 4 -12.46 43.15 -51.62
CA GLY A 4 -11.37 42.17 -51.66
C GLY A 4 -11.24 41.41 -50.33
N LYS A 5 -11.69 40.15 -50.35
CA LYS A 5 -11.80 39.22 -49.23
C LYS A 5 -10.49 38.99 -48.46
N ARG A 6 -10.56 39.07 -47.13
CA ARG A 6 -9.60 38.43 -46.21
C ARG A 6 -9.67 36.90 -46.39
N LYS A 7 -8.60 36.28 -46.89
CA LYS A 7 -8.38 34.83 -46.79
C LYS A 7 -6.89 34.48 -46.77
N GLY A 8 -6.50 33.78 -45.72
CA GLY A 8 -5.75 32.54 -45.90
C GLY A 8 -4.33 32.50 -45.37
N SER A 9 -4.10 31.47 -44.55
CA SER A 9 -2.82 30.83 -44.27
C SER A 9 -1.92 31.50 -43.25
N PHE A 10 -2.39 31.56 -42.00
CA PHE A 10 -1.50 31.57 -40.85
C PHE A 10 -1.00 30.14 -40.64
N TRP A 11 0.29 29.93 -40.88
CA TRP A 11 1.00 28.66 -40.81
C TRP A 11 0.64 27.86 -39.54
N THR A 12 -0.09 26.75 -39.67
CA THR A 12 -0.14 25.74 -38.62
C THR A 12 1.11 24.86 -38.77
N SER A 13 2.13 25.10 -37.95
CA SER A 13 3.22 24.13 -37.79
C SER A 13 3.94 24.32 -36.47
N ARG A 14 3.98 23.21 -35.71
CA ARG A 14 4.81 22.93 -34.52
C ARG A 14 4.27 23.39 -33.16
N THR A 15 3.10 22.91 -32.76
CA THR A 15 2.74 22.80 -31.32
C THR A 15 1.88 21.58 -31.01
N GLY A 16 2.13 20.44 -31.69
CA GLY A 16 1.43 19.17 -31.42
C GLY A 16 2.14 18.27 -30.40
N TYR A 17 3.44 18.46 -30.16
CA TYR A 17 4.26 17.49 -29.41
C TYR A 17 4.40 17.75 -27.90
N ILE A 18 4.01 18.92 -27.41
CA ILE A 18 4.17 19.26 -25.97
C ILE A 18 2.92 18.89 -25.15
N VAL A 19 1.75 18.79 -25.79
CA VAL A 19 0.52 18.30 -25.15
C VAL A 19 0.47 16.77 -25.08
N GLU A 20 0.98 16.07 -26.10
CA GLU A 20 0.98 14.59 -26.08
C GLU A 20 2.09 14.01 -25.22
N ALA A 21 3.30 14.58 -25.26
CA ALA A 21 4.38 14.13 -24.38
C ALA A 21 4.08 14.41 -22.90
N SER A 22 3.42 15.54 -22.59
CA SER A 22 2.97 15.81 -21.21
C SER A 22 1.81 14.90 -20.79
N ALA A 23 0.83 14.64 -21.66
CA ALA A 23 -0.22 13.67 -21.38
C ALA A 23 0.35 12.26 -21.17
N LEU A 24 1.33 11.82 -21.97
CA LEU A 24 2.00 10.54 -21.80
C LEU A 24 2.85 10.48 -20.53
N LEU A 25 3.57 11.54 -20.15
CA LEU A 25 4.30 11.59 -18.88
C LEU A 25 3.37 11.64 -17.67
N VAL A 26 2.22 12.29 -17.77
CA VAL A 26 1.18 12.27 -16.72
C VAL A 26 0.56 10.88 -16.63
N VAL A 27 0.21 10.24 -17.75
CA VAL A 27 -0.35 8.87 -17.78
C VAL A 27 0.68 7.85 -17.29
N LEU A 28 1.94 7.94 -17.73
CA LEU A 28 3.04 7.13 -17.24
C LEU A 28 3.30 7.39 -15.76
N GLY A 29 3.25 8.65 -15.31
CA GLY A 29 3.40 9.02 -13.91
C GLY A 29 2.28 8.43 -13.04
N VAL A 30 1.04 8.50 -13.48
CA VAL A 30 -0.12 7.86 -12.82
C VAL A 30 0.00 6.33 -12.86
N TYR A 31 0.47 5.74 -13.95
CA TYR A 31 0.68 4.29 -14.07
C TYR A 31 1.80 3.79 -13.16
N VAL A 32 2.94 4.50 -13.13
CA VAL A 32 4.04 4.23 -12.20
C VAL A 32 3.58 4.42 -10.76
N LEU A 33 2.82 5.48 -10.47
CA LEU A 33 2.26 5.72 -9.13
C LEU A 33 1.30 4.59 -8.71
N ASN A 34 0.43 4.12 -9.61
CA ASN A 34 -0.45 2.98 -9.37
C ASN A 34 0.33 1.66 -9.23
N MET A 35 1.44 1.49 -9.94
CA MET A 35 2.33 0.32 -9.79
C MET A 35 3.08 0.34 -8.46
N LEU A 36 3.37 1.52 -7.92
CA LEU A 36 3.90 1.67 -6.55
C LEU A 36 2.84 1.35 -5.49
N SER A 37 1.55 1.47 -5.80
CA SER A 37 0.45 1.00 -4.96
C SER A 37 -0.07 -0.36 -5.44
N SER A 38 0.56 -1.46 -5.00
CA SER A 38 0.10 -2.82 -5.38
C SER A 38 -1.41 -2.98 -5.14
N PRO A 39 -2.22 -3.38 -6.15
CA PRO A 39 -3.65 -3.62 -5.96
C PRO A 39 -3.92 -4.88 -5.14
N TYR A 40 -2.89 -5.72 -4.95
CA TYR A 40 -2.94 -6.90 -4.11
C TYR A 40 -2.23 -6.60 -2.79
N PRO A 41 -2.87 -6.85 -1.63
CA PRO A 41 -2.19 -6.77 -0.36
C PRO A 41 -1.12 -7.86 -0.31
N VAL A 42 0.11 -7.48 0.03
CA VAL A 42 1.26 -8.37 0.23
C VAL A 42 1.73 -8.17 1.66
N ILE A 43 1.86 -9.28 2.39
CA ILE A 43 2.42 -9.27 3.74
C ILE A 43 3.92 -9.47 3.60
N ASP A 44 4.69 -8.38 3.69
CA ASP A 44 6.15 -8.41 3.57
C ASP A 44 6.79 -9.03 4.81
N SER A 45 6.25 -8.74 6.00
CA SER A 45 6.69 -9.35 7.25
C SER A 45 5.58 -9.36 8.31
N PHE A 46 5.60 -10.38 9.17
CA PHE A 46 4.81 -10.47 10.39
C PHE A 46 5.52 -11.38 11.39
N GLN A 47 6.15 -10.81 12.41
CA GLN A 47 7.06 -11.52 13.30
C GLN A 47 6.96 -11.06 14.75
N ALA A 48 7.20 -11.98 15.69
CA ALA A 48 7.26 -11.69 17.12
C ALA A 48 8.65 -12.04 17.67
N THR A 49 9.27 -11.11 18.40
CA THR A 49 10.62 -11.25 18.91
C THR A 49 10.69 -10.78 20.37
N PRO A 50 11.07 -11.65 21.33
CA PRO A 50 11.30 -13.09 21.18
C PRO A 50 10.01 -13.88 20.92
N ARG A 51 10.12 -15.07 20.30
CA ARG A 51 8.98 -15.94 20.00
C ARG A 51 8.55 -16.81 21.19
N ILE A 52 9.43 -16.97 22.18
CA ILE A 52 9.23 -17.74 23.40
C ILE A 52 9.55 -16.81 24.55
N ILE A 53 8.65 -16.76 25.53
CA ILE A 53 8.74 -15.89 26.71
C ILE A 53 8.19 -16.63 27.92
N ASN A 54 8.55 -16.20 29.13
CA ASN A 54 7.81 -16.62 30.31
C ASN A 54 6.45 -15.89 30.38
N SER A 55 5.52 -16.41 31.16
CA SER A 55 4.17 -15.83 31.29
C SER A 55 4.20 -14.35 31.69
N GLY A 56 3.68 -13.48 30.82
CA GLY A 56 3.56 -12.05 31.07
C GLY A 56 4.82 -11.23 30.81
N GLU A 57 5.90 -11.87 30.34
CA GLU A 57 7.05 -11.15 29.77
C GLU A 57 6.70 -10.55 28.41
N ASN A 58 7.58 -9.69 27.92
CA ASN A 58 7.33 -8.88 26.74
C ASN A 58 7.89 -9.53 25.48
N SER A 59 7.11 -9.45 24.40
CA SER A 59 7.53 -9.75 23.03
C SER A 59 7.15 -8.58 22.14
N THR A 60 7.98 -8.26 21.16
CA THR A 60 7.67 -7.23 20.16
C THR A 60 7.07 -7.89 18.92
N LEU A 61 5.80 -7.62 18.63
CA LEU A 61 5.14 -7.99 17.39
C LEU A 61 5.36 -6.88 16.36
N SER A 62 5.93 -7.21 15.20
CA SER A 62 6.26 -6.27 14.12
C SER A 62 5.69 -6.74 12.79
N TRP A 63 5.29 -5.80 11.94
CA TRP A 63 4.67 -6.10 10.65
C TRP A 63 5.00 -5.06 9.59
N LYS A 64 4.91 -5.51 8.33
CA LYS A 64 4.93 -4.67 7.15
C LYS A 64 4.05 -5.29 6.06
N VAL A 65 3.20 -4.46 5.48
CA VAL A 65 2.23 -4.82 4.44
C VAL A 65 2.29 -3.76 3.35
N THR A 66 2.33 -4.19 2.10
CA THR A 66 2.26 -3.33 0.92
C THR A 66 0.94 -3.57 0.19
N GLY A 67 0.31 -2.51 -0.32
CA GLY A 67 -0.89 -2.65 -1.16
C GLY A 67 -2.17 -3.06 -0.44
N ALA A 68 -2.25 -2.87 0.88
CA ALA A 68 -3.49 -3.03 1.65
C ALA A 68 -4.14 -1.66 1.92
N SER A 69 -5.47 -1.58 1.75
CA SER A 69 -6.26 -0.43 2.19
C SER A 69 -6.56 -0.47 3.69
N GLU A 70 -6.61 -1.68 4.27
CA GLU A 70 -6.80 -1.88 5.70
C GLU A 70 -5.98 -3.07 6.19
N VAL A 71 -5.37 -2.93 7.37
CA VAL A 71 -4.67 -4.02 8.06
C VAL A 71 -5.23 -4.12 9.48
N ALA A 72 -5.61 -5.32 9.90
CA ALA A 72 -6.10 -5.58 11.25
C ALA A 72 -5.37 -6.77 11.86
N ILE A 73 -5.12 -6.71 13.17
CA ILE A 73 -4.53 -7.80 13.95
C ILE A 73 -5.54 -8.19 15.04
N ASP A 74 -5.74 -9.49 15.25
CA ASP A 74 -6.61 -10.02 16.30
C ASP A 74 -6.02 -9.83 17.71
N GLN A 75 -6.53 -10.59 18.70
CA GLN A 75 -6.11 -10.49 20.11
C GLN A 75 -6.30 -9.08 20.73
N GLY A 76 -7.27 -8.32 20.22
CA GLY A 76 -7.63 -7.01 20.73
C GLY A 76 -6.82 -5.83 20.17
N LEU A 77 -5.91 -6.06 19.21
CA LEU A 77 -5.11 -5.00 18.59
C LEU A 77 -5.91 -4.17 17.57
N GLY A 78 -6.84 -4.79 16.84
CA GLY A 78 -7.73 -4.09 15.91
C GLY A 78 -7.03 -3.60 14.65
N THR A 79 -7.57 -2.54 14.04
CA THR A 79 -7.03 -1.93 12.83
C THR A 79 -5.74 -1.15 13.13
N VAL A 80 -4.70 -1.40 12.33
CA VAL A 80 -3.35 -0.83 12.49
C VAL A 80 -2.85 -0.23 11.18
N SER A 81 -1.77 0.54 11.23
CA SER A 81 -1.06 1.01 10.04
C SER A 81 -0.48 -0.16 9.24
N SER A 82 -0.19 0.06 7.96
CA SER A 82 0.38 -0.95 7.07
C SER A 82 1.77 -1.44 7.49
N ALA A 83 2.51 -0.64 8.27
CA ALA A 83 3.74 -1.05 8.93
C ALA A 83 3.75 -0.54 10.37
N GLY A 84 4.37 -1.30 11.27
CA GLY A 84 4.48 -0.93 12.67
C GLY A 84 5.05 -2.04 13.55
N SER A 85 5.13 -1.72 14.84
CA SER A 85 5.50 -2.65 15.88
C SER A 85 4.76 -2.31 17.17
N ILE A 86 4.43 -3.32 17.96
CA ILE A 86 3.81 -3.16 19.28
C ILE A 86 4.39 -4.18 20.26
N GLU A 87 4.53 -3.75 21.50
CA GLU A 87 4.90 -4.62 22.60
C GLU A 87 3.66 -5.35 23.13
N ILE A 88 3.78 -6.67 23.29
CA ILE A 88 2.72 -7.56 23.78
C ILE A 88 3.25 -8.38 24.96
N SER A 89 2.38 -8.67 25.92
CA SER A 89 2.74 -9.43 27.13
C SER A 89 1.74 -10.57 27.41
N PRO A 90 1.64 -11.59 26.55
CA PRO A 90 0.66 -12.65 26.72
C PRO A 90 1.00 -13.53 27.93
N LYS A 91 -0.03 -13.92 28.68
CA LYS A 91 0.08 -14.82 29.85
C LYS A 91 -0.09 -16.31 29.50
N ARG A 92 -0.43 -16.60 28.24
CA ARG A 92 -0.61 -17.95 27.69
C ARG A 92 -0.19 -17.92 26.22
N THR A 93 0.23 -19.07 25.69
CA THR A 93 0.55 -19.22 24.28
C THR A 93 -0.57 -18.65 23.41
N SER A 94 -0.22 -17.62 22.65
CA SER A 94 -1.18 -16.80 21.90
C SER A 94 -0.78 -16.77 20.44
N THR A 95 -1.76 -17.00 19.57
CA THR A 95 -1.58 -16.86 18.12
C THR A 95 -2.25 -15.57 17.67
N TYR A 96 -1.44 -14.72 17.05
CA TYR A 96 -1.85 -13.48 16.42
C TYR A 96 -2.09 -13.74 14.94
N THR A 97 -3.20 -13.25 14.41
CA THR A 97 -3.57 -13.31 12.99
C THR A 97 -3.67 -11.89 12.47
N MET A 98 -2.81 -11.55 11.52
CA MET A 98 -2.93 -10.32 10.76
C MET A 98 -3.78 -10.57 9.51
N THR A 99 -4.72 -9.67 9.24
CA THR A 99 -5.56 -9.65 8.05
C THR A 99 -5.31 -8.35 7.29
N ALA A 100 -4.79 -8.47 6.07
CA ALA A 100 -4.60 -7.36 5.16
C ALA A 100 -5.66 -7.41 4.05
N THR A 101 -6.36 -6.31 3.81
CA THR A 101 -7.42 -6.23 2.80
C THR A 101 -7.14 -5.12 1.79
N ASN A 102 -7.55 -5.34 0.54
CA ASN A 102 -7.67 -4.31 -0.49
C ASN A 102 -8.91 -4.62 -1.33
N GLY A 103 -9.99 -3.86 -1.10
CA GLY A 103 -11.30 -4.16 -1.68
C GLY A 103 -11.79 -5.55 -1.28
N THR A 104 -12.01 -6.43 -2.25
CA THR A 104 -12.43 -7.83 -2.01
C THR A 104 -11.25 -8.79 -1.77
N ILE A 105 -10.02 -8.33 -1.93
CA ILE A 105 -8.82 -9.18 -1.81
C ILE A 105 -8.36 -9.20 -0.36
N ILE A 106 -8.16 -10.41 0.17
CA ILE A 106 -7.74 -10.62 1.55
C ILE A 106 -6.48 -11.50 1.58
N ARG A 107 -5.53 -11.12 2.44
CA ARG A 107 -4.39 -11.94 2.85
C ARG A 107 -4.33 -12.05 4.36
N LYS A 108 -3.87 -13.20 4.84
CA LYS A 108 -3.69 -13.46 6.27
C LYS A 108 -2.31 -14.02 6.55
N ALA A 109 -1.73 -13.62 7.68
CA ALA A 109 -0.53 -14.22 8.24
C ALA A 109 -0.75 -14.52 9.72
N ARG A 110 -0.03 -15.51 10.25
CA ARG A 110 -0.13 -15.90 11.65
C ARG A 110 1.24 -15.90 12.30
N GLN A 111 1.28 -15.41 13.53
CA GLN A 111 2.47 -15.45 14.37
C GLN A 111 2.07 -15.94 15.76
N THR A 112 2.74 -17.00 16.22
CA THR A 112 2.51 -17.56 17.56
C THR A 112 3.65 -17.14 18.48
N VAL A 113 3.28 -16.65 19.67
CA VAL A 113 4.20 -16.45 20.80
C VAL A 113 3.92 -17.55 21.80
N MET A 114 4.95 -18.33 22.13
CA MET A 114 4.87 -19.44 23.07
C MET A 114 5.17 -18.92 24.47
N VAL A 115 4.39 -19.38 25.44
CA VAL A 115 4.59 -19.11 26.85
C VAL A 115 5.02 -20.41 27.51
N ASP A 116 6.23 -20.42 28.06
CA ASP A 116 6.81 -21.54 28.82
C ASP A 116 6.41 -21.49 30.31
#